data_AF-A0A932DEW0-F1
#
_entry.id   AF-A0A932DEW0-F1
#
_cell.length_a   1.000
_cell.length_b   1.000
_cell.length_c   1.000
_cell.angle_alpha   90.00
_cell.angle_beta   90.00
_cell.angle_gamma   90.00
#
_symmetry.space_group_name_H-M   'P 1'
#
loop_
_entity.id
_entity.type
_entity.pdbx_description
1 polymer ?
#
loop_
_entity_poly.entity_id
_entity_poly.type
_entity_poly.pdbx_seq_one_letter_code
_entity_poly.pdbx_strand_id
1 'polypeptide(L)'
;MRTKIILSRIAPAAVLALVLGALAFSNGHGHGRRSIAGAWVNTFDFPGDPNTLVQSEVILPLDPAGATYAATFGFANPVQNAADHTIGRPTGTYVRVGPNRYKFTLTWARGLGPTEFPGRAAYVTLHVLSGTAYLTDQGTLVNDGVLAIFAAGQDVAPRDGFPDEGEVPVAVVPWTFESKRVEVQEPYPLP
;
A
#
# COMPACT_ATOMS: atom_id res chain seq x y z
N MET A 1 36.32 -20.73 0.96
CA MET A 1 34.97 -21.23 1.34
C MET A 1 33.95 -20.28 0.71
N ARG A 2 33.15 -20.73 -0.27
CA ARG A 2 32.15 -19.90 -0.98
C ARG A 2 30.77 -20.18 -0.40
N THR A 3 30.19 -19.21 0.31
CA THR A 3 28.83 -19.30 0.87
C THR A 3 27.81 -18.97 -0.22
N LYS A 4 27.01 -19.97 -0.63
CA LYS A 4 25.84 -19.79 -1.48
C LYS A 4 24.74 -19.11 -0.65
N ILE A 5 24.33 -17.91 -1.04
CA ILE A 5 23.11 -17.27 -0.52
C ILE A 5 21.92 -17.90 -1.25
N ILE A 6 21.09 -18.63 -0.50
CA ILE A 6 19.80 -19.14 -0.99
C ILE A 6 18.82 -17.98 -0.90
N LEU A 7 18.47 -17.36 -2.03
CA LEU A 7 17.33 -16.46 -2.12
C LEU A 7 16.06 -17.24 -1.77
N SER A 8 15.51 -16.99 -0.59
CA SER A 8 14.23 -17.54 -0.17
C SER A 8 13.12 -16.94 -1.02
N ARG A 9 12.53 -17.81 -1.84
CA ARG A 9 11.34 -17.56 -2.65
C ARG A 9 10.17 -17.21 -1.73
N ILE A 10 9.90 -15.93 -1.50
CA ILE A 10 8.56 -15.51 -1.07
C ILE A 10 7.66 -15.74 -2.28
N ALA A 11 6.76 -16.70 -2.12
CA ALA A 11 6.10 -17.39 -3.21
C ALA A 11 5.17 -16.44 -4.02
N PRO A 12 5.21 -16.52 -5.37
CA PRO A 12 4.20 -15.87 -6.23
C PRO A 12 2.76 -16.29 -5.89
N ALA A 13 2.57 -17.38 -5.16
CA ALA A 13 1.28 -17.88 -4.70
C ALA A 13 0.53 -16.94 -3.74
N ALA A 14 1.21 -16.19 -2.88
CA ALA A 14 0.54 -15.29 -1.94
C ALA A 14 -0.01 -14.03 -2.63
N VAL A 15 0.73 -13.53 -3.64
CA VAL A 15 0.25 -12.45 -4.52
C VAL A 15 -0.91 -12.96 -5.38
N LEU A 16 -0.80 -14.19 -5.91
CA LEU A 16 -1.84 -14.81 -6.71
C LEU A 16 -3.14 -15.02 -5.92
N ALA A 17 -3.08 -15.46 -4.67
CA ALA A 17 -4.26 -15.67 -3.83
C ALA A 17 -4.98 -14.36 -3.46
N LEU A 18 -4.23 -13.29 -3.20
CA LEU A 18 -4.78 -11.97 -2.91
C LEU A 18 -5.42 -11.33 -4.15
N VAL A 19 -4.80 -11.54 -5.31
CA VAL A 19 -5.37 -11.15 -6.61
C VAL A 19 -6.65 -11.94 -6.86
N LEU A 20 -6.63 -13.28 -6.80
CA LEU A 20 -7.81 -14.12 -7.02
C LEU A 20 -9.00 -13.80 -6.08
N GLY A 21 -8.72 -13.47 -4.82
CA GLY A 21 -9.75 -12.99 -3.89
C GLY A 21 -10.40 -11.68 -4.35
N ALA A 22 -9.61 -10.71 -4.80
CA ALA A 22 -10.13 -9.45 -5.35
C ALA A 22 -10.89 -9.64 -6.68
N LEU A 23 -10.49 -10.63 -7.50
CA LEU A 23 -11.17 -11.00 -8.74
C LEU A 23 -12.59 -11.53 -8.51
N ALA A 24 -12.82 -12.25 -7.41
CA ALA A 24 -14.15 -12.75 -7.07
C ALA A 24 -15.14 -11.61 -6.73
N PHE A 25 -14.65 -10.47 -6.25
CA PHE A 25 -15.48 -9.30 -5.92
C PHE A 25 -15.70 -8.36 -7.12
N SER A 26 -14.86 -8.39 -8.17
CA SER A 26 -15.05 -7.54 -9.35
C SER A 26 -16.19 -8.01 -10.27
N ASN A 27 -16.51 -9.31 -10.23
CA ASN A 27 -17.48 -9.93 -11.16
C ASN A 27 -18.91 -10.02 -10.59
N GLY A 28 -19.14 -9.52 -9.37
CA GLY A 28 -20.48 -9.44 -8.77
C GLY A 28 -21.30 -8.31 -9.39
N HIS A 29 -22.21 -8.67 -10.30
CA HIS A 29 -23.24 -7.79 -10.86
C HIS A 29 -24.00 -7.02 -9.75
N GLY A 30 -23.78 -5.70 -9.66
CA GLY A 30 -24.63 -4.82 -8.84
C GLY A 30 -24.01 -3.49 -8.39
N HIS A 31 -22.69 -3.43 -8.19
CA HIS A 31 -22.02 -2.21 -7.72
C HIS A 31 -21.24 -1.52 -8.84
N GLY A 32 -21.94 -1.15 -9.92
CA GLY A 32 -21.34 -0.63 -11.15
C GLY A 32 -20.46 0.60 -10.95
N ARG A 33 -19.37 0.72 -11.73
CA ARG A 33 -18.50 1.89 -12.07
C ARG A 33 -18.16 2.96 -10.99
N ARG A 34 -18.65 2.86 -9.76
CA ARG A 34 -18.64 3.89 -8.69
C ARG A 34 -18.15 3.35 -7.34
N SER A 35 -17.77 2.07 -7.27
CA SER A 35 -17.08 1.51 -6.11
C SER A 35 -15.58 1.52 -6.34
N ILE A 36 -14.79 1.88 -5.33
CA ILE A 36 -13.32 1.81 -5.42
C ILE A 36 -12.76 0.41 -5.14
N ALA A 37 -13.59 -0.56 -4.75
CA ALA A 37 -13.15 -1.94 -4.55
C ALA A 37 -12.54 -2.51 -5.83
N GLY A 38 -11.40 -3.17 -5.72
CA GLY A 38 -10.68 -3.79 -6.85
C GLY A 38 -9.16 -3.72 -6.72
N ALA A 39 -8.49 -4.16 -7.78
CA ALA A 39 -7.06 -4.02 -7.95
C ALA A 39 -6.74 -2.79 -8.80
N TRP A 40 -5.68 -2.09 -8.44
CA TRP A 40 -5.26 -0.82 -9.00
C TRP A 40 -3.75 -0.81 -9.20
N VAL A 41 -3.29 -0.04 -10.18
CA VAL A 41 -1.87 0.16 -10.47
C VAL A 41 -1.58 1.63 -10.72
N ASN A 42 -0.46 2.11 -10.22
CA ASN A 42 0.09 3.41 -10.56
C ASN A 42 1.59 3.31 -10.82
N THR A 43 2.12 4.35 -11.46
CA THR A 43 3.55 4.54 -11.66
C THR A 43 3.93 5.91 -11.17
N PHE A 44 5.06 6.02 -10.49
CA PHE A 44 5.63 7.32 -10.15
C PHE A 44 7.15 7.26 -10.18
N ASP A 45 7.75 8.40 -10.51
CA ASP A 45 9.19 8.57 -10.49
C ASP A 45 9.60 9.11 -9.12
N PHE A 46 10.47 8.38 -8.43
CA PHE A 46 10.97 8.81 -7.13
C PHE A 46 12.22 9.68 -7.33
N PRO A 47 12.29 10.90 -6.78
CA PRO A 47 13.47 11.75 -6.92
C PRO A 47 14.75 11.03 -6.48
N GLY A 48 15.72 10.95 -7.40
CA GLY A 48 17.00 10.28 -7.16
C GLY A 48 17.02 8.78 -7.42
N ASP A 49 15.89 8.13 -7.72
CA ASP A 49 15.85 6.75 -8.23
C ASP A 49 15.83 6.78 -9.77
N PRO A 50 16.74 6.07 -10.45
CA PRO A 50 16.73 5.98 -11.91
C PRO A 50 15.56 5.14 -12.44
N ASN A 51 14.83 4.43 -11.60
CA ASN A 51 13.73 3.56 -12.00
C ASN A 51 12.37 4.19 -11.70
N THR A 52 11.47 4.12 -12.67
CA THR A 52 10.03 4.31 -12.42
C THR A 52 9.54 3.19 -11.50
N LEU A 53 8.90 3.54 -10.39
CA LEU A 53 8.31 2.57 -9.48
C LEU A 53 6.91 2.20 -9.94
N VAL A 54 6.61 0.89 -9.93
CA VAL A 54 5.27 0.38 -10.22
C VAL A 54 4.65 -0.05 -8.91
N GLN A 55 3.60 0.65 -8.50
CA GLN A 55 2.85 0.33 -7.29
C GLN A 55 1.54 -0.37 -7.67
N SER A 56 1.23 -1.44 -6.94
CA SER A 56 -0.08 -2.08 -6.94
C SER A 56 -0.82 -1.74 -5.65
N GLU A 57 -2.12 -1.60 -5.77
CA GLU A 57 -3.05 -1.30 -4.67
C GLU A 57 -4.22 -2.27 -4.77
N VAL A 58 -4.60 -2.87 -3.63
CA VAL A 58 -5.79 -3.72 -3.53
C VAL A 58 -6.72 -3.11 -2.50
N ILE A 59 -7.95 -2.79 -2.92
CA ILE A 59 -8.99 -2.19 -2.09
C ILE A 59 -10.14 -3.19 -1.95
N LEU A 60 -10.47 -3.55 -0.71
CA LEU A 60 -11.51 -4.52 -0.37
C LEU A 60 -12.62 -3.85 0.45
N PRO A 61 -13.90 -4.06 0.14
CA PRO A 61 -14.99 -3.53 0.96
C PRO A 61 -14.97 -4.16 2.35
N LEU A 62 -15.12 -3.34 3.39
CA LEU A 62 -15.23 -3.80 4.78
C LEU A 62 -16.67 -3.83 5.29
N ASP A 63 -17.58 -3.15 4.59
CA ASP A 63 -19.01 -3.18 4.90
C ASP A 63 -19.85 -3.38 3.64
N PRO A 64 -21.07 -3.95 3.76
CA PRO A 64 -21.98 -4.14 2.63
C PRO A 64 -22.49 -2.84 2.00
N ALA A 65 -22.42 -1.72 2.73
CA ALA A 65 -22.89 -0.42 2.26
C ALA A 65 -21.87 0.25 1.31
N GLY A 66 -20.62 -0.25 1.24
CA GLY A 66 -19.53 0.37 0.50
C GLY A 66 -19.12 1.72 1.08
N ALA A 67 -19.26 1.89 2.40
CA ALA A 67 -18.83 3.08 3.13
C ALA A 67 -17.35 3.00 3.53
N THR A 68 -16.86 1.80 3.85
CA THR A 68 -15.52 1.56 4.36
C THR A 68 -14.82 0.48 3.54
N TYR A 69 -13.54 0.67 3.32
CA TYR A 69 -12.70 -0.27 2.58
C TYR A 69 -11.36 -0.44 3.29
N ALA A 70 -10.82 -1.66 3.28
CA ALA A 70 -9.43 -1.94 3.61
C ALA A 70 -8.60 -1.77 2.35
N ALA A 71 -7.38 -1.28 2.50
CA ALA A 71 -6.42 -1.13 1.41
C ALA A 71 -5.05 -1.69 1.79
N THR A 72 -4.38 -2.28 0.81
CA THR A 72 -2.97 -2.64 0.91
C THR A 72 -2.21 -2.28 -0.36
N PHE A 73 -1.00 -1.76 -0.21
CA PHE A 73 -0.15 -1.34 -1.31
C PHE A 73 1.07 -2.25 -1.41
N GLY A 74 1.61 -2.39 -2.61
CA GLY A 74 2.83 -3.15 -2.87
C GLY A 74 3.61 -2.56 -4.04
N PHE A 75 4.91 -2.79 -4.08
CA PHE A 75 5.75 -2.41 -5.21
C PHE A 75 6.08 -3.67 -6.03
N ALA A 76 5.92 -3.60 -7.35
CA ALA A 76 6.19 -4.71 -8.25
C ALA A 76 7.68 -4.85 -8.56
N ASN A 77 8.42 -3.74 -8.57
CA ASN A 77 9.86 -3.69 -8.70
C ASN A 77 10.56 -3.45 -7.35
N PRO A 78 11.77 -4.00 -7.14
CA PRO A 78 12.57 -3.70 -5.96
C PRO A 78 12.97 -2.22 -5.98
N VAL A 79 12.71 -1.52 -4.87
CA VAL A 79 13.15 -0.14 -4.68
C VAL A 79 14.66 -0.17 -4.39
N GLN A 80 15.49 0.20 -5.36
CA GLN A 80 16.96 0.04 -5.25
C GLN A 80 17.61 1.05 -4.32
N ASN A 81 17.01 2.22 -4.13
CA ASN A 81 17.55 3.29 -3.27
C ASN A 81 17.20 3.17 -1.78
N ALA A 82 16.54 2.10 -1.37
CA ALA A 82 16.16 1.94 0.02
C ALA A 82 17.25 1.13 0.76
N ALA A 83 18.26 1.83 1.28
CA ALA A 83 19.02 1.32 2.43
C ALA A 83 18.09 0.99 3.63
N ASP A 84 16.84 1.47 3.57
CA ASP A 84 15.71 1.08 4.39
C ASP A 84 14.87 -0.03 3.75
N HIS A 85 14.81 -1.18 4.39
CA HIS A 85 13.84 -2.18 4.04
C HIS A 85 12.47 -1.73 4.54
N THR A 86 11.49 -1.54 3.66
CA THR A 86 10.09 -1.41 4.07
C THR A 86 9.71 -2.69 4.83
N ILE A 87 9.35 -2.55 6.10
CA ILE A 87 8.94 -3.66 6.94
C ILE A 87 7.43 -3.79 6.78
N GLY A 88 7.03 -4.76 5.95
CA GLY A 88 5.62 -5.00 5.61
C GLY A 88 5.14 -4.21 4.41
N ARG A 89 3.83 -4.29 4.16
CA ARG A 89 3.12 -3.55 3.11
C ARG A 89 2.38 -2.39 3.76
N PRO A 90 2.29 -1.21 3.12
CA PRO A 90 1.32 -0.21 3.52
C PRO A 90 -0.07 -0.82 3.58
N THR A 91 -0.73 -0.64 4.72
CA THR A 91 -2.09 -1.11 4.96
C THR A 91 -2.89 -0.02 5.65
N GLY A 92 -4.19 -0.01 5.42
CA GLY A 92 -5.08 0.94 6.10
C GLY A 92 -6.46 0.95 5.47
N THR A 93 -7.10 2.11 5.46
CA THR A 93 -8.52 2.21 5.12
C THR A 93 -8.85 3.39 4.23
N TYR A 94 -9.90 3.21 3.42
CA TYR A 94 -10.63 4.29 2.75
C TYR A 94 -12.04 4.38 3.34
N VAL A 95 -12.48 5.60 3.64
CA VAL A 95 -13.83 5.89 4.16
C VAL A 95 -14.52 6.84 3.19
N ARG A 96 -15.67 6.45 2.66
CA ARG A 96 -16.49 7.26 1.76
C ARG A 96 -17.03 8.47 2.50
N VAL A 97 -16.76 9.66 1.98
CA VAL A 97 -17.22 10.95 2.53
C VAL A 97 -18.13 11.71 1.57
N GLY A 98 -18.34 11.19 0.37
CA GLY A 98 -19.27 11.75 -0.60
C GLY A 98 -19.39 10.90 -1.86
N PRO A 99 -20.14 11.37 -2.86
CA PRO A 99 -20.18 10.73 -4.17
C PRO A 99 -18.77 10.69 -4.77
N ASN A 100 -18.26 9.47 -5.00
CA ASN A 100 -16.92 9.20 -5.52
C ASN A 100 -15.76 9.80 -4.70
N ARG A 101 -15.98 10.25 -3.46
CA ARG A 101 -14.96 10.87 -2.61
C ARG A 101 -14.72 10.07 -1.34
N TYR A 102 -13.45 9.95 -0.98
CA TYR A 102 -12.99 9.13 0.13
C TYR A 102 -11.94 9.89 0.94
N LYS A 103 -11.89 9.65 2.24
CA LYS A 103 -10.70 9.91 3.06
C LYS A 103 -9.92 8.61 3.19
N PHE A 104 -8.61 8.68 3.21
CA PHE A 104 -7.79 7.49 3.36
C PHE A 104 -6.65 7.68 4.35
N THR A 105 -6.21 6.57 4.91
CA THR A 105 -5.03 6.50 5.78
C THR A 105 -4.37 5.15 5.57
N LEU A 106 -3.07 5.13 5.34
CA LEU A 106 -2.24 3.96 5.14
C LEU A 106 -1.01 4.08 6.04
N THR A 107 -0.64 2.99 6.68
CA THR A 107 0.48 2.92 7.61
C THR A 107 1.44 1.80 7.22
N TRP A 108 2.73 2.06 7.35
CA TRP A 108 3.79 1.04 7.27
C TRP A 108 4.99 1.49 8.08
N ALA A 109 5.87 0.56 8.42
CA ALA A 109 7.13 0.87 9.06
C ALA A 109 8.30 0.67 8.08
N ARG A 110 9.39 1.39 8.31
CA ARG A 110 10.68 1.14 7.66
C ARG A 110 11.72 0.79 8.72
N GLY A 111 12.69 -0.02 8.33
CA GLY A 111 13.81 -0.31 9.22
C GLY A 111 15.09 -0.74 8.52
N LEU A 112 16.14 -0.85 9.32
CA LEU A 112 17.49 -1.21 8.87
C LEU A 112 17.61 -2.73 8.71
N GLY A 113 17.03 -3.27 7.63
CA GLY A 113 17.29 -4.64 7.17
C GLY A 113 17.23 -5.75 8.23
N PRO A 114 17.76 -6.95 7.94
CA PRO A 114 17.95 -7.94 8.98
C PRO A 114 19.03 -7.44 9.94
N THR A 115 18.62 -7.00 11.13
CA THR A 115 19.57 -6.76 12.22
C THR A 115 20.24 -8.08 12.61
N GLU A 116 21.41 -7.99 13.25
CA GLU A 116 22.13 -9.13 13.84
C GLU A 116 21.33 -9.89 14.90
N PHE A 117 20.15 -9.37 15.30
CA PHE A 117 19.21 -10.02 16.21
C PHE A 117 18.11 -10.77 15.45
N PRO A 118 18.05 -12.12 15.55
CA PRO A 118 16.97 -12.90 14.96
C PRO A 118 15.61 -12.47 15.57
N GLY A 119 14.66 -12.10 14.72
CA GLY A 119 13.25 -11.92 15.11
C GLY A 119 12.81 -10.48 15.43
N ARG A 120 13.67 -9.47 15.30
CA ARG A 120 13.25 -8.05 15.38
C ARG A 120 13.96 -7.25 14.29
N ALA A 121 13.23 -6.77 13.29
CA ALA A 121 13.74 -5.67 12.49
C ALA A 121 13.72 -4.42 13.41
N ALA A 122 14.81 -3.67 13.48
CA ALA A 122 14.81 -2.39 14.18
C ALA A 122 13.94 -1.42 13.36
N TYR A 123 12.73 -1.13 13.83
CA TYR A 123 11.91 -0.06 13.28
C TYR A 123 12.67 1.26 13.43
N VAL A 124 12.86 1.96 12.33
CA VAL A 124 13.53 3.27 12.31
C VAL A 124 12.47 4.36 12.25
N THR A 125 11.44 4.14 11.42
CA THR A 125 10.37 5.10 11.23
C THR A 125 9.02 4.42 11.03
N LEU A 126 7.96 5.09 11.51
CA LEU A 126 6.59 4.84 11.09
C LEU A 126 6.21 5.86 10.00
N HIS A 127 5.57 5.38 8.96
CA HIS A 127 5.08 6.18 7.85
C HIS A 127 3.56 6.14 7.86
N VAL A 128 2.94 7.31 7.82
CA VAL A 128 1.50 7.49 7.76
C VAL A 128 1.17 8.34 6.53
N LEU A 129 0.62 7.70 5.50
CA LEU A 129 0.10 8.38 4.33
C LEU A 129 -1.40 8.62 4.52
N SER A 130 -1.84 9.87 4.50
CA SER A 130 -3.25 10.20 4.68
C SER A 130 -3.69 11.33 3.76
N GLY A 131 -4.98 11.36 3.41
CA GLY A 131 -5.50 12.36 2.50
C GLY A 131 -6.91 12.08 2.01
N THR A 132 -7.21 12.57 0.82
CA THR A 132 -8.46 12.33 0.11
C THR A 132 -8.24 11.60 -1.19
N ALA A 133 -9.21 10.80 -1.60
CA ALA A 133 -9.23 10.17 -2.90
C ALA A 133 -10.52 10.45 -3.63
N TYR A 134 -10.43 10.55 -4.95
CA TYR A 134 -11.55 10.79 -5.85
C TYR A 134 -11.54 9.78 -7.01
N LEU A 135 -12.67 9.10 -7.21
CA LEU A 135 -12.88 8.23 -8.36
C LEU A 135 -13.46 9.04 -9.52
N THR A 136 -12.68 9.23 -10.57
CA THR A 136 -13.15 9.94 -11.78
C THR A 136 -14.17 9.11 -12.55
N ASP A 137 -14.97 9.77 -13.38
CA ASP A 137 -15.94 9.10 -14.26
C ASP A 137 -15.27 8.16 -15.28
N GLN A 138 -13.97 8.37 -15.55
CA GLN A 138 -13.14 7.53 -16.41
C GLN A 138 -12.54 6.33 -15.66
N GLY A 139 -12.91 6.09 -14.40
CA GLY A 139 -12.43 4.96 -13.62
C GLY A 139 -10.98 5.10 -13.13
N THR A 140 -10.48 6.33 -13.02
CA THR A 140 -9.17 6.63 -12.41
C THR A 140 -9.37 7.00 -10.94
N LEU A 141 -8.56 6.43 -10.05
CA LEU A 141 -8.54 6.80 -8.64
C LEU A 141 -7.41 7.81 -8.42
N VAL A 142 -7.78 9.06 -8.17
CA VAL A 142 -6.83 10.13 -7.86
C VAL A 142 -6.70 10.21 -6.34
N ASN A 143 -5.50 10.03 -5.82
CA ASN A 143 -5.18 10.13 -4.41
C ASN A 143 -4.36 11.39 -4.18
N ASP A 144 -4.84 12.27 -3.30
CA ASP A 144 -4.18 13.50 -2.90
C ASP A 144 -3.99 13.51 -1.38
N GLY A 145 -2.75 13.48 -0.94
CA GLY A 145 -2.44 13.30 0.47
C GLY A 145 -1.06 13.79 0.86
N VAL A 146 -0.71 13.47 2.10
CA VAL A 146 0.57 13.79 2.72
C VAL A 146 1.14 12.55 3.38
N LEU A 147 2.43 12.34 3.20
CA LEU A 147 3.22 11.34 3.91
C LEU A 147 3.83 11.98 5.14
N ALA A 148 3.32 11.62 6.31
CA ALA A 148 3.92 11.92 7.60
C ALA A 148 4.91 10.81 7.99
N ILE A 149 6.09 11.20 8.46
CA ILE A 149 7.14 10.29 8.92
C ILE A 149 7.37 10.56 10.40
N PHE A 150 7.29 9.52 11.22
CA PHE A 150 7.56 9.56 12.65
C PHE A 150 8.80 8.73 12.94
N ALA A 151 9.65 9.22 13.84
CA ALA A 151 10.86 8.52 14.28
C ALA A 151 10.53 7.50 15.38
N ALA A 152 11.33 6.43 15.47
CA ALA A 152 11.18 5.41 16.51
C ALA A 152 11.27 5.95 17.95
N GLY A 153 11.89 7.12 18.16
CA GLY A 153 11.98 7.76 19.47
C GLY A 153 10.67 8.40 19.96
N GLN A 154 9.63 8.44 19.12
CA GLN A 154 8.32 9.01 19.44
C GLN A 154 7.35 7.96 20.01
N ASP A 155 7.77 6.71 20.13
CA ASP A 155 7.07 5.61 20.78
C ASP A 155 7.75 5.32 22.14
N VAL A 156 7.32 6.00 23.21
CA VAL A 156 7.97 5.95 24.53
C VAL A 156 7.26 4.96 25.46
N ALA A 157 5.95 5.10 25.65
CA ALA A 157 5.18 4.21 26.53
C ALA A 157 3.64 4.31 26.31
N PRO A 158 2.96 3.21 25.94
CA PRO A 158 3.47 1.85 25.74
C PRO A 158 4.20 1.72 24.41
N ARG A 159 5.27 0.90 24.38
CA ARG A 159 6.02 0.58 23.14
C ARG A 159 5.24 -0.32 22.19
N ASP A 160 4.22 0.22 21.56
CA ASP A 160 3.29 -0.52 20.68
C ASP A 160 3.60 -0.36 19.19
N GLY A 161 4.62 0.45 18.85
CA GLY A 161 5.05 0.72 17.49
C GLY A 161 4.36 1.93 16.85
N PHE A 162 3.55 2.67 17.60
CA PHE A 162 2.95 3.93 17.17
C PHE A 162 3.49 5.11 17.97
N PRO A 163 3.48 6.33 17.41
CA PRO A 163 3.81 7.54 18.15
C PRO A 163 2.85 7.75 19.32
N ASP A 164 3.38 8.20 20.45
CA ASP A 164 2.60 8.59 21.62
C ASP A 164 1.67 9.77 21.30
N GLU A 165 0.62 9.94 22.10
CA GLU A 165 -0.36 11.02 21.89
C GLU A 165 0.31 12.41 21.96
N GLY A 166 0.09 13.23 20.94
CA GLY A 166 0.63 14.59 20.84
C GLY A 166 1.94 14.71 20.09
N GLU A 167 2.58 13.59 19.74
CA GLU A 167 3.78 13.58 18.89
C GLU A 167 3.50 14.11 17.48
N VAL A 168 4.43 14.91 16.96
CA VAL A 168 4.34 15.52 15.62
C VAL A 168 5.29 14.82 14.64
N PRO A 169 4.94 14.67 13.35
CA PRO A 169 5.83 14.03 12.40
C PRO A 169 7.17 14.77 12.30
N VAL A 170 8.28 14.03 12.23
CA VAL A 170 9.62 14.60 11.99
C VAL A 170 9.77 15.12 10.55
N ALA A 171 8.95 14.61 9.63
CA ALA A 171 8.84 15.13 8.28
C ALA A 171 7.42 14.95 7.73
N VAL A 172 7.00 15.89 6.88
CA VAL A 172 5.74 15.82 6.14
C VAL A 172 6.03 16.16 4.69
N VAL A 173 5.67 15.25 3.78
CA VAL A 173 5.93 15.39 2.35
C VAL A 173 4.61 15.26 1.58
N PRO A 174 4.29 16.17 0.64
CA PRO A 174 3.14 15.97 -0.26
C PRO A 174 3.27 14.65 -1.02
N TRP A 175 2.16 13.91 -1.13
CA TRP A 175 2.15 12.62 -1.79
C TRP A 175 0.85 12.43 -2.56
N THR A 176 0.92 12.69 -3.86
CA THR A 176 -0.22 12.65 -4.78
C THR A 176 0.09 11.65 -5.91
N PHE A 177 -0.88 10.80 -6.26
CA PHE A 177 -0.73 9.81 -7.33
C PHE A 177 -2.07 9.43 -7.94
N GLU A 178 -2.04 8.95 -9.18
CA GLU A 178 -3.21 8.44 -9.88
C GLU A 178 -3.08 6.95 -10.12
N SER A 179 -4.05 6.18 -9.64
CA SER A 179 -4.16 4.76 -9.92
C SER A 179 -5.17 4.48 -11.03
N LYS A 180 -4.80 3.57 -11.94
CA LYS A 180 -5.70 2.99 -12.94
C LYS A 180 -6.16 1.62 -12.46
N ARG A 181 -7.44 1.29 -12.68
CA ARG A 181 -7.98 -0.01 -12.32
C ARG A 181 -7.37 -1.09 -13.21
N VAL A 182 -6.98 -2.20 -12.60
CA VAL A 182 -6.61 -3.40 -13.36
C VAL A 182 -7.89 -4.05 -13.87
N GLU A 183 -8.07 -4.04 -15.19
CA GLU A 183 -9.12 -4.81 -15.83
C GLU A 183 -8.65 -6.26 -15.97
N VAL A 184 -9.50 -7.17 -15.50
CA VAL A 184 -9.22 -8.59 -15.48
C VAL A 184 -9.69 -9.11 -16.82
N GLN A 185 -8.75 -9.48 -17.68
CA GLN A 185 -9.10 -10.20 -18.89
C GLN A 185 -9.47 -11.63 -18.53
N GLU A 186 -10.52 -12.16 -19.17
CA GLU A 186 -10.81 -13.58 -19.08
C GLU A 186 -9.57 -14.38 -19.53
N PRO A 187 -9.27 -15.53 -18.90
CA PRO A 187 -8.17 -16.36 -19.34
C PRO A 187 -8.37 -16.69 -20.83
N TYR A 188 -7.35 -16.43 -21.65
CA TYR A 188 -7.39 -16.86 -23.04
C TYR A 188 -7.64 -18.38 -23.07
N PRO A 189 -8.62 -18.87 -23.86
CA PRO A 189 -8.81 -20.31 -24.00
C PRO A 189 -7.50 -20.90 -24.53
N LEU A 190 -6.90 -21.81 -23.75
CA LEU A 190 -5.79 -22.60 -24.24
C LEU A 190 -6.29 -23.45 -25.43
N PRO A 191 -5.54 -23.52 -26.53
CA PRO A 191 -5.91 -24.30 -27.70
C PRO A 191 -6.03 -25.80 -27.41
#